data_AF-A0A967Q1X4-F1
#
_entry.id   AF-A0A967Q1X4-F1
#
_cell.length_a   1.000
_cell.length_b   1.000
_cell.length_c   1.000
_cell.angle_alpha   90.00
_cell.angle_beta   90.00
_cell.angle_gamma   90.00
#
_symmetry.space_group_name_H-M   'P 1'
#
loop_
_entity.id
_entity.type
_entity.pdbx_description
1 polymer ?
#
loop_
_entity_poly.entity_id
_entity_poly.type
_entity_poly.pdbx_seq_one_letter_code
_entity_poly.pdbx_strand_id
1 'polypeptide(L)'
;MSFSFPKFLEKVNLRGAKLPLRTIFTRGAASAITLGTGGSAGQEGPIAQIGGAIGSQFGQACRISGDRLKVLVACGAAGGVAATFNAPIAGVF
;
A
#
# COMPACT_ATOMS: atom_id res chain seq x y z
N MET A 1 -0.50 10.46 -17.38
CA MET A 1 0.39 9.53 -16.63
C MET A 1 0.71 10.14 -15.26
N SER A 2 -0.17 9.97 -14.27
CA SER A 2 0.04 10.61 -12.96
C SER A 2 0.60 9.59 -11.98
N PHE A 3 1.86 9.78 -11.61
CA PHE A 3 2.59 9.00 -10.61
C PHE A 3 1.72 8.79 -9.36
N SER A 4 1.31 7.53 -9.15
CA SER A 4 0.40 7.15 -8.07
C SER A 4 1.09 7.00 -6.72
N PHE A 5 2.39 6.72 -6.73
CA PHE A 5 3.19 6.50 -5.53
C PHE A 5 3.46 7.78 -4.72
N PRO A 6 3.77 8.94 -5.32
CA PRO A 6 3.88 10.22 -4.62
C PRO A 6 2.58 10.61 -3.90
N LYS A 7 1.42 10.40 -4.51
CA LYS A 7 0.12 10.65 -3.87
C LYS A 7 -0.15 9.71 -2.69
N PHE A 8 0.41 8.51 -2.71
CA PHE A 8 0.37 7.59 -1.58
C PHE A 8 1.25 8.13 -0.44
N LEU A 9 2.51 8.47 -0.73
CA LEU A 9 3.43 9.06 0.25
C LEU A 9 2.90 10.37 0.84
N GLU A 10 2.31 11.23 0.01
CA GLU A 10 1.64 12.46 0.45
C GLU A 10 0.49 12.16 1.41
N LYS A 11 -0.35 11.15 1.14
CA LYS A 11 -1.43 10.75 2.05
C LYS A 11 -0.92 10.16 3.36
N VAL A 12 0.15 9.38 3.31
CA VAL A 12 0.78 8.80 4.50
C VAL A 12 1.40 9.88 5.37
N ASN A 13 2.17 10.80 4.76
CA ASN A 13 2.91 11.81 5.49
C ASN A 13 2.06 13.03 5.88
N LEU A 14 1.28 13.59 4.95
CA LEU A 14 0.55 14.86 5.14
C LEU A 14 -0.92 14.68 5.57
N ARG A 15 -1.56 13.55 5.22
CA ARG A 15 -2.99 13.29 5.56
C ARG A 15 -3.17 12.28 6.70
N GLY A 16 -2.13 12.09 7.51
CA GLY A 16 -2.19 11.29 8.73
C GLY A 16 -2.45 9.81 8.48
N ALA A 17 -1.95 9.26 7.36
CA ALA A 17 -2.02 7.84 7.06
C ALA A 17 -3.42 7.22 7.05
N LYS A 18 -4.48 8.01 6.79
CA LYS A 18 -5.85 7.52 6.60
C LYS A 18 -6.10 7.20 5.12
N LEU A 19 -6.02 5.92 4.78
CA LEU A 19 -6.23 5.42 3.42
C LEU A 19 -7.62 4.82 3.29
N PRO A 20 -8.41 5.20 2.26
CA PRO A 20 -9.70 4.61 2.01
C PRO A 20 -9.54 3.21 1.42
N LEU A 21 -10.35 2.26 1.93
CA LEU A 21 -10.37 0.85 1.52
C LEU A 21 -10.59 0.66 0.00
N ARG A 22 -11.29 1.60 -0.65
CA ARG A 22 -11.46 1.64 -2.12
C ARG A 22 -10.13 1.64 -2.88
N THR A 23 -9.05 2.16 -2.28
CA THR A 23 -7.71 2.16 -2.90
C THR A 23 -7.19 0.74 -3.11
N ILE A 24 -7.55 -0.21 -2.23
CA ILE A 24 -7.13 -1.62 -2.35
C ILE A 24 -7.71 -2.24 -3.62
N PHE A 25 -9.03 -2.10 -3.81
CA PHE A 25 -9.74 -2.64 -4.96
C PHE A 25 -9.34 -1.97 -6.28
N THR A 26 -9.20 -0.64 -6.30
CA THR A 26 -8.82 0.06 -7.54
C THR A 26 -7.39 -0.24 -7.96
N ARG A 27 -6.45 -0.42 -7.02
CA ARG A 27 -5.06 -0.81 -7.30
C ARG A 27 -4.96 -2.24 -7.79
N GLY A 28 -5.68 -3.17 -7.16
CA GLY A 28 -5.75 -4.57 -7.57
C GLY A 28 -6.33 -4.71 -8.96
N ALA A 29 -7.48 -4.06 -9.23
CA ALA A 29 -8.13 -4.09 -10.54
C ALA A 29 -7.26 -3.44 -11.63
N ALA A 30 -6.66 -2.27 -11.37
CA ALA A 30 -5.77 -1.63 -12.35
C ALA A 30 -4.55 -2.50 -12.70
N SER A 31 -3.98 -3.20 -11.71
CA SER A 31 -2.84 -4.10 -11.93
C SER A 31 -3.27 -5.36 -12.67
N ALA A 32 -4.41 -5.95 -12.29
CA ALA A 32 -4.97 -7.12 -12.95
C ALA A 32 -5.33 -6.84 -14.41
N ILE A 33 -5.90 -5.66 -14.71
CA ILE A 33 -6.18 -5.23 -16.08
C ILE A 33 -4.85 -5.03 -16.83
N THR A 34 -3.90 -4.28 -16.28
CA THR A 34 -2.62 -4.00 -16.97
C THR A 34 -1.83 -5.27 -17.27
N LEU A 35 -1.68 -6.16 -16.29
CA LEU A 35 -1.01 -7.45 -16.47
C LEU A 35 -1.80 -8.39 -17.37
N GLY A 36 -3.13 -8.43 -17.19
CA GLY A 36 -4.03 -9.26 -17.99
C GLY A 36 -4.10 -8.85 -19.46
N THR A 37 -3.88 -7.57 -19.79
CA THR A 37 -3.79 -7.07 -21.17
C THR A 37 -2.39 -7.18 -21.78
N GLY A 38 -1.42 -7.80 -21.10
CA GLY A 38 -0.05 -7.95 -21.59
C GLY A 38 0.84 -6.70 -21.41
N GLY A 39 0.43 -5.75 -20.56
CA GLY A 39 1.22 -4.58 -20.22
C GLY A 39 2.33 -4.92 -19.22
N SER A 40 3.54 -4.44 -19.47
CA SER A 40 4.66 -4.56 -18.53
C SER A 40 4.49 -3.56 -17.37
N ALA A 41 4.10 -4.07 -16.20
CA ALA A 41 3.99 -3.28 -14.97
C ALA A 41 4.50 -4.09 -13.77
N GLY A 42 5.36 -3.47 -12.96
CA GLY A 42 5.82 -4.07 -11.71
C GLY A 42 4.71 -4.13 -10.66
N GLN A 43 4.51 -5.30 -10.06
CA GLN A 43 3.51 -5.52 -9.00
C GLN A 43 3.92 -4.94 -7.64
N GLU A 44 5.17 -4.48 -7.51
CA GLU A 44 5.76 -3.90 -6.29
C GLU A 44 5.00 -2.67 -5.78
N GLY A 45 4.73 -1.71 -6.66
CA GLY A 45 4.03 -0.47 -6.31
C GLY A 45 2.57 -0.67 -5.87
N PRO A 46 1.77 -1.50 -6.56
CA PRO A 46 0.42 -1.86 -6.14
C PRO A 46 0.35 -2.59 -4.80
N ILE A 47 1.22 -3.59 -4.58
CA ILE A 47 1.23 -4.39 -3.36
C ILE A 47 1.61 -3.55 -2.13
N ALA A 48 2.62 -2.69 -2.23
CA ALA A 48 3.00 -1.80 -1.13
C ALA A 48 1.83 -0.87 -0.74
N GLN A 49 1.08 -0.38 -1.73
CA GLN A 49 -0.06 0.51 -1.48
C GLN A 49 -1.29 -0.22 -0.94
N ILE A 50 -1.52 -1.46 -1.37
CA ILE A 50 -2.56 -2.33 -0.83
C ILE A 50 -2.24 -2.69 0.62
N GLY A 51 -1.02 -3.18 0.89
CA GLY A 51 -0.55 -3.51 2.24
C GLY A 51 -0.61 -2.31 3.19
N GLY A 52 -0.18 -1.14 2.71
CA GLY A 52 -0.28 0.09 3.48
C GLY A 52 -1.73 0.53 3.74
N ALA A 53 -2.64 0.37 2.77
CA ALA A 53 -4.05 0.67 2.97
C ALA A 53 -4.73 -0.30 3.96
N ILE A 54 -4.33 -1.58 3.96
CA ILE A 54 -4.78 -2.57 4.95
C ILE A 54 -4.29 -2.18 6.35
N GLY A 55 -3.00 -1.86 6.50
CA GLY A 55 -2.43 -1.38 7.77
C GLY A 55 -3.11 -0.11 8.28
N SER A 56 -3.46 0.81 7.39
CA SER A 56 -4.21 2.03 7.71
C SER A 56 -5.61 1.72 8.24
N GLN A 57 -6.32 0.80 7.59
CA GLN A 57 -7.68 0.44 8.00
C GLN A 57 -7.69 -0.32 9.31
N PHE A 58 -6.71 -1.20 9.52
CA PHE A 58 -6.53 -1.89 10.79
C PHE A 58 -6.23 -0.89 11.93
N GLY A 59 -5.32 0.06 11.70
CA GLY A 59 -5.02 1.10 12.69
C GLY A 59 -6.20 2.01 12.99
N GLN A 60 -6.98 2.38 11.98
CA GLN A 60 -8.22 3.13 12.18
C GLN A 60 -9.25 2.34 12.97
N ALA A 61 -9.39 1.03 12.73
CA ALA A 61 -10.26 0.15 13.50
C ALA A 61 -9.82 0.07 14.98
N CYS A 62 -8.51 0.03 15.23
CA CYS A 62 -7.92 0.10 16.57
C CYS A 62 -7.88 1.52 17.16
N ARG A 63 -8.49 2.53 16.51
CA ARG A 63 -8.47 3.96 16.91
C ARG A 63 -7.06 4.56 17.04
N ILE A 64 -6.06 3.98 16.38
CA ILE A 64 -4.70 4.49 16.32
C ILE A 64 -4.65 5.70 15.39
N SER A 65 -4.04 6.80 15.87
CA SER A 65 -4.00 8.09 15.19
C SER A 65 -2.58 8.66 15.15
N GLY A 66 -2.31 9.55 14.19
CA GLY A 66 -1.02 10.26 14.09
C GLY A 66 0.12 9.38 13.60
N ASP A 67 1.31 9.56 14.16
CA ASP A 67 2.53 8.86 13.72
C ASP A 67 2.48 7.34 13.90
N ARG A 68 1.78 6.84 14.93
CA ARG A 68 1.59 5.39 15.11
C ARG A 68 0.83 4.75 13.95
N LEU A 69 -0.11 5.48 13.35
CA LEU A 69 -0.83 5.00 12.18
C LEU A 69 0.09 4.95 10.95
N LYS A 70 1.01 5.91 10.80
CA LYS A 70 2.01 5.91 9.72
C LYS A 70 2.93 4.68 9.81
N VAL A 71 3.40 4.36 11.02
CA VAL A 71 4.23 3.17 11.27
C VAL A 71 3.47 1.89 10.91
N LEU A 72 2.19 1.80 11.29
CA LEU A 72 1.38 0.63 10.96
C LEU A 72 1.10 0.49 9.46
N VAL A 73 0.93 1.61 8.76
CA VAL A 73 0.86 1.64 7.28
C VAL A 73 2.17 1.17 6.68
N ALA A 74 3.31 1.62 7.19
CA ALA A 74 4.63 1.19 6.73
C ALA A 74 4.82 -0.32 6.96
N CYS A 75 4.49 -0.85 8.14
CA CYS A 75 4.52 -2.28 8.43
C CYS A 75 3.60 -3.08 7.51
N GLY A 76 2.39 -2.59 7.23
CA GLY A 76 1.47 -3.25 6.30
C GLY A 76 2.00 -3.29 4.87
N ALA A 77 2.63 -2.19 4.41
CA ALA A 77 3.27 -2.13 3.10
C ALA A 77 4.46 -3.10 3.01
N ALA A 78 5.35 -3.06 4.01
CA ALA A 78 6.50 -3.96 4.15
C ALA A 78 6.08 -5.44 4.17
N GLY A 79 5.08 -5.79 4.99
CA GLY A 79 4.53 -7.14 5.07
C GLY A 79 3.89 -7.61 3.76
N GLY A 80 3.20 -6.73 3.04
CA GLY A 80 2.63 -7.04 1.72
C GLY A 80 3.70 -7.35 0.67
N VAL A 81 4.78 -6.56 0.65
CA VAL A 81 5.93 -6.79 -0.24
C VAL A 81 6.64 -8.09 0.15
N ALA A 82 6.93 -8.29 1.43
CA ALA A 82 7.51 -9.54 1.95
C ALA A 82 6.71 -10.79 1.54
N ALA A 83 5.38 -10.74 1.66
CA ALA A 83 4.49 -11.85 1.30
C ALA A 83 4.46 -12.12 -0.22
N THR A 84 4.60 -11.07 -1.04
CA THR A 84 4.61 -11.21 -2.51
C THR A 84 5.92 -11.83 -3.00
N PHE A 85 7.04 -11.36 -2.46
CA PHE A 85 8.38 -11.81 -2.88
C PHE A 85 8.87 -13.03 -2.10
N ASN A 86 8.07 -13.54 -1.17
CA ASN A 86 8.46 -14.59 -0.21
C ASN A 86 9.80 -14.29 0.50
N ALA A 87 10.07 -13.00 0.70
CA ALA A 87 11.36 -12.47 1.12
C ALA A 87 11.12 -11.50 2.31
N PRO A 88 10.97 -12.03 3.54
CA PRO A 88 10.64 -11.22 4.70
C PRO A 88 11.73 -10.21 5.06
N ILE A 89 13.01 -10.56 4.86
CA ILE A 89 14.12 -9.65 5.05
C ILE A 89 14.04 -8.51 4.02
N ALA A 90 13.82 -8.81 2.74
CA ALA A 90 13.73 -7.81 1.69
C ALA A 90 12.52 -6.86 1.82
N GLY A 91 11.43 -7.30 2.45
CA GLY A 91 10.25 -6.44 2.64
C GLY A 91 10.38 -5.45 3.80
N VAL A 92 11.27 -5.68 4.76
CA VAL A 92 11.49 -4.77 5.92
C VAL A 92 12.47 -3.64 5.60
N PHE A 93 13.39 -3.85 4.64
CA PHE A 93 14.35 -2.86 4.16
C PHE A 93 13.75 -1.96 3.08
#